data_AF-A0A0X8JIV5-F1
#
_entry.id   AF-A0A0X8JIV5-F1
#
_cell.length_a   1.000
_cell.length_b   1.000
_cell.length_c   1.000
_cell.angle_alpha   90.00
_cell.angle_beta   90.00
_cell.angle_gamma   90.00
#
_symmetry.space_group_name_H-M   'P 1'
#
loop_
_entity.id
_entity.type
_entity.pdbx_description
1 polymer ?
#
loop_
_entity_poly.entity_id
_entity_poly.type
_entity_poly.pdbx_seq_one_letter_code
_entity_poly.pdbx_strand_id
1 'polypeptide(L)'
;MNADAVRDCLEIIGNGTAIRGEQALYRLAEAMQEARCKHPVFADGIYQALGRVGAEYGELVQAVEKLESPERVETEALHLLVTTVRLLNKEYEPHEEEGMR
;
A
#
# COMPACT_ATOMS: atom_id res chain seq x y z
N MET A 1 -16.34 10.41 -11.60
CA MET A 1 -16.78 9.08 -12.10
C MET A 1 -18.27 8.94 -11.89
N ASN A 2 -18.97 8.29 -12.81
CA ASN A 2 -20.35 7.85 -12.56
C ASN A 2 -20.31 6.53 -11.75
N ALA A 3 -21.47 6.10 -11.23
CA ALA A 3 -21.57 4.88 -10.42
C ALA A 3 -21.10 3.62 -11.18
N ASP A 4 -21.38 3.57 -12.49
CA ASP A 4 -20.97 2.45 -13.35
C ASP A 4 -19.44 2.36 -13.47
N ALA A 5 -18.75 3.47 -13.69
CA ALA A 5 -17.29 3.48 -13.75
C ALA A 5 -16.64 3.07 -12.41
N VAL A 6 -17.21 3.47 -11.28
CA VAL A 6 -16.72 3.03 -9.95
C VAL A 6 -16.88 1.52 -9.82
N ARG A 7 -18.03 0.99 -10.21
CA ARG A 7 -18.28 -0.45 -10.17
C ARG A 7 -17.31 -1.22 -11.07
N ASP A 8 -17.07 -0.77 -12.29
CA ASP A 8 -16.11 -1.39 -13.21
C ASP A 8 -14.68 -1.41 -12.61
N CYS A 9 -14.25 -0.30 -11.98
CA CYS A 9 -12.98 -0.26 -11.28
C CYS A 9 -12.90 -1.27 -10.13
N LEU A 10 -13.96 -1.40 -9.34
CA LEU A 10 -14.02 -2.38 -8.25
C LEU A 10 -13.99 -3.82 -8.78
N GLU A 11 -14.64 -4.08 -9.92
CA GLU A 11 -14.56 -5.39 -10.57
C GLU A 11 -13.13 -5.70 -11.07
N ILE A 12 -12.42 -4.72 -11.63
CA ILE A 12 -11.00 -4.87 -12.02
C ILE A 12 -10.12 -5.19 -10.80
N ILE A 13 -10.23 -4.39 -9.74
CA ILE A 13 -9.44 -4.57 -8.51
C ILE A 13 -9.76 -5.91 -7.84
N GLY A 14 -11.05 -6.25 -7.79
CA GLY A 14 -11.56 -7.45 -7.13
C GLY A 14 -11.48 -8.73 -7.95
N ASN A 15 -10.69 -8.73 -9.03
CA ASN A 15 -10.54 -9.87 -9.94
C ASN A 15 -11.89 -10.44 -10.42
N GLY A 16 -12.71 -9.56 -11.00
CA GLY A 16 -14.02 -9.89 -11.57
C GLY A 16 -15.20 -9.72 -10.60
N THR A 17 -15.00 -9.23 -9.37
CA THR A 17 -16.10 -8.98 -8.44
C THR A 17 -15.96 -7.65 -7.71
N ALA A 18 -16.99 -6.80 -7.77
CA ALA A 18 -16.96 -5.49 -7.11
C ALA A 18 -16.78 -5.61 -5.58
N ILE A 19 -17.38 -6.62 -4.96
CA ILE A 19 -17.29 -6.86 -3.50
C ILE A 19 -15.83 -7.11 -3.08
N ARG A 20 -15.08 -7.95 -3.82
CA ARG A 20 -13.66 -8.16 -3.50
C ARG A 20 -12.83 -6.91 -3.72
N GLY A 21 -13.19 -6.09 -4.72
CA GLY A 21 -12.51 -4.82 -4.98
C GLY A 21 -12.70 -3.85 -3.82
N GLU A 22 -13.92 -3.75 -3.32
CA GLU A 22 -14.24 -2.93 -2.15
C GLU A 22 -13.48 -3.42 -0.91
N GLN A 23 -13.49 -4.72 -0.65
CA GLN A 23 -12.72 -5.33 0.46
C GLN A 23 -11.22 -5.06 0.35
N ALA A 24 -10.63 -5.19 -0.85
CA ALA A 24 -9.21 -4.92 -1.07
C ALA A 24 -8.86 -3.45 -0.77
N LEU A 25 -9.72 -2.51 -1.19
CA LEU A 25 -9.54 -1.09 -0.91
C LEU A 25 -9.66 -0.76 0.58
N TYR A 26 -10.63 -1.35 1.31
CA TYR A 26 -10.74 -1.15 2.76
C TYR A 26 -9.50 -1.66 3.50
N ARG A 27 -9.02 -2.86 3.15
CA ARG A 27 -7.81 -3.43 3.77
C ARG A 27 -6.58 -2.58 3.51
N LEU A 28 -6.43 -2.05 2.29
CA LEU A 28 -5.37 -1.10 1.99
C LEU A 28 -5.51 0.18 2.82
N ALA A 29 -6.72 0.71 2.99
CA ALA A 29 -6.95 1.90 3.81
C ALA A 29 -6.59 1.67 5.28
N GLU A 30 -7.00 0.53 5.86
CA GLU A 30 -6.65 0.12 7.23
C GLU A 30 -5.13 -0.02 7.40
N ALA A 31 -4.47 -0.73 6.49
CA ALA A 31 -3.02 -0.92 6.55
C ALA A 31 -2.24 0.39 6.36
N MET A 32 -2.73 1.31 5.51
CA MET A 32 -2.17 2.65 5.37
C MET A 32 -2.28 3.44 6.68
N GLN A 33 -3.44 3.36 7.36
CA GLN A 33 -3.62 4.00 8.66
C GLN A 33 -2.64 3.43 9.69
N GLU A 34 -2.58 2.11 9.81
CA GLU A 34 -1.69 1.42 10.76
C GLU A 34 -0.22 1.77 10.52
N ALA A 35 0.22 1.75 9.26
CA ALA A 35 1.60 2.08 8.90
C ALA A 35 1.96 3.53 9.22
N ARG A 36 1.04 4.50 9.02
CA ARG A 36 1.28 5.90 9.39
C ARG A 36 1.25 6.12 10.90
N CYS A 37 0.45 5.37 11.64
CA CYS A 37 0.47 5.41 13.11
C CYS A 37 1.78 4.85 13.68
N LYS A 38 2.27 3.72 13.14
CA LYS A 38 3.52 3.08 13.59
C LYS A 38 4.78 3.80 13.09
N HIS A 39 4.75 4.27 11.86
CA HIS A 39 5.86 4.90 11.16
C HIS A 39 5.40 6.24 10.57
N PRO A 40 5.23 7.28 11.42
CA PRO A 40 4.74 8.59 10.98
C PRO A 40 5.66 9.22 9.92
N VAL A 41 6.97 9.05 10.07
CA VAL A 41 7.94 9.37 9.02
C VAL A 41 8.22 8.12 8.19
N PHE A 42 7.90 8.18 6.89
CA PHE A 42 8.11 7.06 5.97
C PHE A 42 9.60 6.86 5.63
N ALA A 43 10.21 7.93 5.11
CA ALA A 43 11.58 7.94 4.62
C ALA A 43 12.09 9.39 4.54
N ASP A 44 13.42 9.54 4.50
CA ASP A 44 14.16 10.76 4.23
C ASP A 44 14.76 10.66 2.82
N GLY A 45 14.06 11.24 1.86
CA GLY A 45 14.44 11.22 0.45
C GLY A 45 14.09 9.93 -0.32
N ILE A 46 14.12 10.07 -1.64
CA ILE A 46 13.65 9.04 -2.59
C ILE A 46 14.40 7.71 -2.49
N TYR A 47 15.70 7.73 -2.19
CA TYR A 47 16.50 6.50 -2.12
C TYR A 47 16.15 5.65 -0.91
N GLN A 48 15.92 6.26 0.25
CA GLN A 48 15.46 5.52 1.42
C GLN A 48 14.03 5.00 1.17
N ALA A 49 13.16 5.79 0.54
CA ALA A 49 11.81 5.37 0.19
C ALA A 49 11.79 4.15 -0.73
N LEU A 50 12.60 4.16 -1.80
CA LEU A 50 12.77 3.01 -2.68
C LEU A 50 13.36 1.80 -1.93
N GLY A 51 14.30 2.04 -1.01
CA GLY A 51 14.85 0.99 -0.14
C GLY A 51 13.79 0.32 0.73
N ARG A 52 12.80 1.07 1.25
CA ARG A 52 11.66 0.52 2.00
C ARG A 52 10.80 -0.39 1.12
N VAL A 53 10.47 0.04 -0.10
CA VAL A 53 9.73 -0.81 -1.06
C VAL A 53 10.50 -2.10 -1.38
N GLY A 54 11.81 -2.00 -1.59
CA GLY A 54 12.66 -3.16 -1.83
C GLY A 54 12.71 -4.14 -0.65
N ALA A 55 12.64 -3.65 0.59
CA ALA A 55 12.59 -4.48 1.79
C ALA A 55 11.30 -5.30 1.84
N GLU A 56 10.13 -4.67 1.67
CA GLU A 56 8.83 -5.38 1.68
C GLU A 56 8.72 -6.40 0.53
N TYR A 57 9.27 -6.08 -0.65
CA TYR A 57 9.35 -7.06 -1.74
C TYR A 57 10.18 -8.28 -1.34
N GLY A 58 11.31 -8.07 -0.67
CA GLY A 58 12.14 -9.15 -0.14
C GLY A 58 11.41 -10.00 0.90
N GLU A 59 10.63 -9.39 1.79
CA GLU A 59 9.81 -10.12 2.77
C GLU A 59 8.71 -10.95 2.11
N LEU A 60 8.02 -10.41 1.10
CA LEU A 60 7.04 -11.15 0.31
C LEU A 60 7.66 -12.34 -0.42
N VAL A 61 8.81 -12.16 -1.06
CA VAL A 61 9.56 -13.26 -1.71
C VAL A 61 9.87 -14.35 -0.68
N GLN A 62 10.39 -13.97 0.50
CA GLN A 62 10.70 -14.94 1.54
C GLN A 62 9.46 -15.68 2.05
N ALA A 63 8.33 -15.00 2.24
CA ALA A 63 7.09 -15.65 2.68
C ALA A 63 6.63 -16.72 1.69
N VAL A 64 6.74 -16.44 0.38
CA VAL A 64 6.41 -17.39 -0.68
C VAL A 64 7.43 -18.53 -0.75
N GLU A 65 8.72 -18.23 -0.78
CA GLU A 65 9.79 -19.24 -0.92
C GLU A 65 9.85 -20.20 0.26
N LYS A 66 9.54 -19.73 1.47
CA LYS A 66 9.48 -20.54 2.68
C LYS A 66 8.16 -21.26 2.88
N LEU A 67 7.21 -21.14 1.94
CA LEU A 67 5.87 -21.73 2.01
C LEU A 67 5.15 -21.36 3.32
N GLU A 68 5.24 -20.08 3.71
CA GLU A 68 4.51 -19.55 4.87
C GLU A 68 3.00 -19.57 4.60
N SER A 69 2.20 -19.31 5.64
CA SER A 69 0.75 -19.40 5.52
C SER A 69 0.19 -18.38 4.51
N PRO A 70 -0.97 -18.65 3.89
CA PRO A 70 -1.60 -17.70 2.97
C PRO A 70 -1.82 -16.32 3.58
N GLU A 71 -2.18 -16.26 4.86
CA GLU A 71 -2.38 -15.01 5.61
C GLU A 71 -1.08 -14.22 5.73
N ARG A 72 0.05 -14.91 5.85
CA ARG A 72 1.37 -14.30 5.94
C ARG A 72 1.82 -13.73 4.60
N VAL A 73 1.64 -14.47 3.51
CA VAL A 73 1.89 -13.97 2.15
C VAL A 73 1.02 -12.75 1.84
N GLU A 74 -0.25 -12.80 2.24
CA GLU A 74 -1.19 -11.70 2.04
C GLU A 74 -0.81 -10.46 2.85
N THR A 75 -0.35 -10.65 4.09
CA THR A 75 0.17 -9.56 4.94
C THR A 75 1.34 -8.86 4.26
N GLU A 76 2.30 -9.62 3.73
CA GLU A 76 3.47 -9.04 3.06
C GLU A 76 3.15 -8.38 1.72
N ALA A 77 2.19 -8.92 0.97
CA ALA A 77 1.69 -8.25 -0.22
C ALA A 77 1.04 -6.90 0.12
N LEU A 78 0.33 -6.81 1.25
CA LEU A 78 -0.27 -5.57 1.72
C LEU A 78 0.78 -4.56 2.19
N HIS A 79 1.84 -4.99 2.89
CA HIS A 79 2.95 -4.11 3.26
C HIS A 79 3.66 -3.53 2.03
N LEU A 80 3.88 -4.35 1.00
CA LEU A 80 4.45 -3.90 -0.27
C LEU A 80 3.55 -2.86 -0.96
N LEU A 81 2.23 -3.08 -0.99
CA LEU A 81 1.28 -2.10 -1.52
C LEU A 81 1.33 -0.79 -0.72
N VAL A 82 1.31 -0.87 0.62
CA VAL A 82 1.38 0.30 1.50
C VAL A 82 2.64 1.11 1.25
N THR A 83 3.82 0.50 1.27
CA THR A 83 5.09 1.22 1.04
C THR A 83 5.16 1.82 -0.36
N THR A 84 4.61 1.13 -1.37
CA THR A 84 4.52 1.66 -2.74
C THR A 84 3.58 2.85 -2.84
N VAL A 85 2.42 2.82 -2.16
CA VAL A 85 1.48 3.95 -2.09
C VAL A 85 2.12 5.14 -1.37
N ARG A 86 2.84 4.91 -0.27
CA ARG A 86 3.56 5.98 0.45
C ARG A 86 4.66 6.60 -0.40
N LEU A 87 5.36 5.81 -1.21
CA LEU A 87 6.31 6.29 -2.23
C LEU A 87 5.59 7.14 -3.29
N LEU A 88 4.47 6.66 -3.84
CA LEU A 88 3.68 7.39 -4.84
C LEU A 88 3.16 8.72 -4.31
N ASN A 89 2.75 8.76 -3.05
CA ASN A 89 2.31 9.96 -2.34
C ASN A 89 3.46 10.88 -1.94
N LYS A 90 4.71 10.51 -2.26
CA LYS A 90 5.92 11.27 -1.95
C LYS A 90 6.09 11.56 -0.46
N GLU A 91 5.74 10.61 0.41
CA GLU A 91 5.92 10.74 1.87
C GLU A 91 7.40 10.73 2.31
N TYR A 92 8.32 10.84 1.35
CA TYR A 92 9.76 11.04 1.54
C TYR A 92 10.19 12.50 1.31
N GLU A 93 9.30 13.33 0.77
CA GLU A 93 9.50 14.77 0.65
C GLU A 93 9.11 15.40 2.00
N PRO A 94 9.83 16.44 2.44
CA PRO A 94 9.36 17.24 3.56
C PRO A 94 7.98 17.80 3.22
N HIS A 95 7.04 17.72 4.17
CA HIS A 95 5.78 18.44 4.04
C HIS A 95 6.11 19.94 4.03
N GLU A 96 6.14 20.57 2.86
CA GLU A 96 6.00 22.02 2.80
C GLU A 96 4.65 22.34 3.45
N GLU A 97 4.65 23.16 4.51
CA GLU A 97 3.41 23.69 5.05
C GLU A 97 2.72 24.50 3.94
N GLU A 98 1.81 23.86 3.21
CA GLU A 98 0.87 24.56 2.33
C GLU A 98 -0.03 25.44 3.21
N GLY A 99 0.42 26.67 3.52
CA GLY A 99 -0.41 27.60 4.30
C GLY A 99 0.25 28.78 5.02
N MET A 100 1.41 29.29 4.59
CA MET A 100 1.87 30.62 5.04
C MET A 100 2.38 31.48 3.88
N ARG A 101 1.47 31.86 2.98
CA ARG A 101 1.59 33.04 2.12
C ARG A 101 0.25 33.75 2.01
#